data_AF-A0A7V8A841-F1
#
_entry.id   AF-A0A7V8A841-F1
#
_cell.length_a   1.000
_cell.length_b   1.000
_cell.length_c   1.000
_cell.angle_alpha   90.00
_cell.angle_beta   90.00
_cell.angle_gamma   90.00
#
_symmetry.space_group_name_H-M   'P 1'
#
loop_
_entity.id
_entity.type
_entity.pdbx_description
1 polymer ?
#
loop_
_entity_poly.entity_id
_entity_poly.type
_entity_poly.pdbx_seq_one_letter_code
_entity_poly.pdbx_strand_id
1 'polypeptide(L)'
;MNAQQAPTSSLALVSKRELQVSSQTSVWAMMRDEAAKAAQQEPNLASFLHATILNHANLADALAYHLAQKLGGADMNSLQLREVCAEVYK
;
A
#
# COMPACT_ATOMS: atom_id res chain seq x y z
N MET A 1 -27.44 -23.16 -45.02
CA MET A 1 -27.14 -22.10 -44.05
C MET A 1 -26.26 -22.69 -42.97
N ASN A 2 -24.94 -22.48 -43.02
CA ASN A 2 -24.05 -22.76 -41.90
C ASN A 2 -22.86 -21.80 -41.99
N ALA A 3 -22.77 -20.92 -40.99
CA ALA A 3 -21.77 -19.88 -40.87
C ALA A 3 -20.50 -20.49 -40.25
N GLN A 4 -19.47 -20.67 -41.08
CA GLN A 4 -18.11 -20.96 -40.61
C GLN A 4 -17.35 -19.64 -40.58
N GLN A 5 -17.28 -19.01 -39.40
CA GLN A 5 -16.35 -17.91 -39.11
C GLN A 5 -15.21 -18.41 -38.22
N ALA A 6 -14.02 -17.89 -38.54
CA ALA A 6 -12.68 -18.24 -38.08
C ALA A 6 -12.44 -18.09 -36.57
N PRO A 7 -11.39 -18.72 -36.01
CA PRO A 7 -11.14 -18.72 -34.57
C PRO A 7 -10.58 -17.37 -34.08
N THR A 8 -11.42 -16.60 -33.38
CA THR A 8 -11.01 -15.42 -32.62
C THR A 8 -10.34 -15.86 -31.30
N SER A 9 -9.17 -16.50 -31.38
CA SER A 9 -8.43 -16.99 -30.19
C SER A 9 -7.38 -15.99 -29.64
N SER A 10 -7.54 -14.69 -29.91
CA SER A 10 -6.57 -13.66 -29.48
C SER A 10 -6.95 -12.91 -28.19
N LEU A 11 -7.99 -13.35 -27.47
CA LEU A 11 -8.48 -12.71 -26.23
C LEU A 11 -8.15 -13.49 -24.94
N ALA A 12 -7.49 -14.65 -25.04
CA ALA A 12 -7.15 -15.46 -23.86
C ALA A 12 -5.88 -14.98 -23.11
N LEU A 13 -5.19 -13.95 -23.59
CA LEU A 13 -3.98 -13.42 -22.93
C LEU A 13 -4.29 -12.50 -21.73
N VAL A 14 -5.55 -12.05 -21.58
CA VAL A 14 -5.98 -11.16 -20.48
C VAL A 14 -6.67 -11.96 -19.36
N SER A 15 -6.33 -13.23 -19.16
CA SER A 15 -6.93 -14.08 -18.11
C SER A 15 -5.96 -14.53 -17.01
N LYS A 16 -4.72 -14.03 -16.98
CA LYS A 16 -3.74 -14.48 -15.98
C LYS A 16 -2.81 -13.38 -15.47
N ARG A 17 -3.37 -12.26 -15.02
CA ARG A 17 -2.76 -11.53 -13.89
C ARG A 17 -3.36 -12.08 -12.60
N GLU A 18 -3.22 -13.39 -12.40
CA GLU A 18 -3.30 -13.93 -11.07
C GLU A 18 -2.09 -13.32 -10.35
N LEU A 19 -2.37 -12.37 -9.47
CA LEU A 19 -1.40 -11.83 -8.54
C LEU A 19 -0.86 -13.02 -7.77
N GLN A 20 0.23 -13.58 -8.27
CA GLN A 20 1.03 -14.58 -7.60
C GLN A 20 1.68 -13.84 -6.44
N VAL A 21 0.90 -13.62 -5.38
CA VAL A 21 1.40 -13.25 -4.06
C VAL A 21 2.19 -14.48 -3.62
N SER A 22 3.44 -14.51 -4.04
CA SER A 22 4.41 -15.45 -3.53
C SER A 22 4.36 -15.31 -2.03
N SER A 23 4.12 -16.42 -1.33
CA SER A 23 3.93 -16.49 0.13
C SER A 23 5.09 -15.92 0.95
N GLN A 24 6.17 -15.48 0.30
CA GLN A 24 7.39 -14.98 0.89
C GLN A 24 7.51 -13.45 0.91
N THR A 25 6.70 -12.69 0.16
CA THR A 25 6.78 -11.22 0.15
C THR A 25 5.41 -10.58 0.29
N SER A 26 5.09 -10.16 1.52
CA SER A 26 3.90 -9.34 1.79
C SER A 26 3.99 -8.00 1.05
N VAL A 27 2.86 -7.47 0.59
CA VAL A 27 2.76 -6.11 0.01
C VAL A 27 3.43 -5.06 0.90
N TRP A 28 3.35 -5.25 2.23
CA TRP A 28 4.03 -4.38 3.19
C TRP A 28 5.56 -4.40 3.07
N ALA A 29 6.15 -5.58 2.88
CA ALA A 29 7.60 -5.70 2.71
C ALA A 29 8.07 -5.01 1.42
N MET A 30 7.28 -5.13 0.34
CA MET A 30 7.56 -4.42 -0.92
C MET A 30 7.47 -2.90 -0.72
N MET A 31 6.45 -2.42 -0.02
CA MET A 31 6.27 -0.99 0.25
C MET A 31 7.39 -0.41 1.11
N ARG A 32 7.88 -1.16 2.10
CA ARG A 32 9.03 -0.76 2.92
C ARG A 32 10.32 -0.71 2.11
N ASP A 33 10.55 -1.68 1.22
CA ASP A 33 11.73 -1.70 0.36
C ASP A 33 11.74 -0.49 -0.60
N GLU A 34 10.61 -0.19 -1.21
CA GLU A 34 10.48 0.98 -2.10
C GLU A 34 10.65 2.30 -1.33
N ALA A 35 10.05 2.41 -0.14
CA ALA A 35 10.21 3.60 0.71
C ALA A 35 11.66 3.79 1.16
N ALA A 36 12.40 2.70 1.43
CA ALA A 36 13.81 2.77 1.79
C ALA A 36 14.67 3.25 0.61
N LYS A 37 14.40 2.76 -0.60
CA LYS A 37 15.07 3.21 -1.83
C LYS A 37 14.78 4.68 -2.11
N ALA A 38 13.51 5.09 -2.03
CA ALA A 38 13.11 6.48 -2.25
C ALA A 38 13.75 7.42 -1.21
N ALA A 39 13.87 7.01 0.06
CA ALA A 39 14.53 7.79 1.09
C ALA A 39 16.04 7.97 0.83
N GLN A 40 16.70 6.98 0.21
CA GLN A 40 18.11 7.09 -0.19
C GLN A 40 18.31 7.99 -1.41
N GLN A 41 17.39 7.91 -2.38
CA GLN A 41 17.44 8.69 -3.60
C GLN A 41 17.10 10.17 -3.37
N GLU A 42 16.17 10.44 -2.46
CA GLU A 42 15.66 11.78 -2.17
C GLU A 42 15.78 12.11 -0.67
N PRO A 43 16.96 12.61 -0.22
CA PRO A 43 17.22 12.92 1.19
C PRO A 43 16.22 13.92 1.81
N ASN A 44 15.67 14.83 1.00
CA ASN A 44 14.66 15.79 1.43
C ASN A 44 13.35 15.11 1.87
N LEU A 45 13.01 13.97 1.28
CA LEU A 45 11.83 13.17 1.60
C LEU A 45 12.13 12.06 2.61
N ALA A 46 13.40 11.80 2.93
CA ALA A 46 13.82 10.70 3.79
C ALA A 46 13.11 10.76 5.15
N SER A 47 13.09 11.92 5.82
CA SER A 47 12.43 12.09 7.12
C SER A 47 10.93 11.80 7.06
N PHE A 48 10.26 12.20 5.98
CA PHE A 48 8.84 11.95 5.77
C PHE A 48 8.54 10.47 5.54
N LEU A 49 9.32 9.81 4.69
CA LEU A 49 9.20 8.36 4.43
C LEU A 49 9.53 7.53 5.67
N HIS A 50 10.48 7.99 6.49
CA HIS A 50 10.77 7.38 7.78
C HIS A 50 9.56 7.48 8.71
N ALA A 51 9.01 8.69 8.86
CA ALA A 51 7.90 8.94 9.75
C ALA A 51 6.59 8.25 9.32
N THR A 52 6.38 8.01 8.03
CA THR A 52 5.10 7.48 7.50
C THR A 52 5.11 6.00 7.19
N ILE A 53 6.27 5.41 6.85
CA ILE A 53 6.35 4.01 6.42
C ILE A 53 7.42 3.24 7.21
N LEU A 54 8.67 3.72 7.23
CA LEU A 54 9.79 2.90 7.71
C LEU A 54 9.82 2.73 9.24
N ASN A 55 9.22 3.65 9.99
CA ASN A 55 9.11 3.59 11.45
C ASN A 55 7.98 2.65 11.95
N HIS A 56 7.15 2.11 11.06
CA HIS A 56 5.99 1.28 11.43
C HIS A 56 6.28 -0.21 11.27
N ALA A 57 5.68 -1.05 12.12
CA ALA A 57 5.88 -2.50 12.08
C ALA A 57 5.05 -3.18 10.98
N ASN A 58 3.85 -2.66 10.70
CA ASN A 58 2.89 -3.22 9.76
C ASN A 58 2.14 -2.11 9.00
N LEU A 59 1.44 -2.49 7.93
CA LEU A 59 0.68 -1.57 7.09
C LEU A 59 -0.44 -0.84 7.86
N ALA A 60 -1.08 -1.51 8.82
CA ALA A 60 -2.16 -0.94 9.61
C ALA A 60 -1.69 0.25 10.45
N ASP A 61 -0.54 0.14 11.13
CA ASP A 61 0.02 1.22 11.96
C ASP A 61 0.43 2.44 11.10
N ALA A 62 1.01 2.19 9.92
CA ALA A 62 1.34 3.23 8.95
C ALA A 62 0.09 3.96 8.43
N LEU A 63 -0.97 3.22 8.10
CA LEU A 63 -2.24 3.81 7.68
C LEU A 63 -2.92 4.59 8.80
N ALA A 64 -2.93 4.06 10.02
CA ALA A 64 -3.45 4.75 11.19
C ALA A 64 -2.73 6.09 11.43
N TYR A 65 -1.39 6.10 11.34
CA TYR A 65 -0.60 7.32 11.42
C TYR A 65 -0.96 8.31 10.30
N HIS A 66 -1.04 7.84 9.05
CA HIS A 66 -1.33 8.72 7.91
C HIS A 66 -2.74 9.30 7.96
N LEU A 67 -3.73 8.51 8.39
CA LEU A 67 -5.09 8.97 8.64
C LEU A 67 -5.12 9.98 9.78
N ALA A 68 -4.44 9.71 10.89
CA ALA A 68 -4.40 10.63 12.03
C ALA A 68 -3.75 11.98 11.68
N GLN A 69 -2.74 12.00 10.82
CA GLN A 69 -2.16 13.24 10.29
C GLN A 69 -3.13 14.01 9.39
N LYS A 70 -3.95 13.31 8.60
CA LYS A 70 -4.92 13.94 7.69
C LYS A 70 -6.23 14.34 8.36
N LEU A 71 -6.62 13.66 9.43
CA LEU A 71 -7.84 13.92 10.20
C LEU A 71 -7.57 14.79 11.44
N GLY A 72 -6.30 14.94 11.83
CA GLY A 72 -5.88 15.81 12.93
C GLY A 72 -6.30 17.25 12.68
N GLY A 73 -7.12 17.78 13.59
CA GLY A 73 -7.70 19.12 13.51
C GLY A 73 -7.80 19.75 14.89
N ALA A 74 -8.38 20.95 14.99
CA ALA A 74 -8.44 21.71 16.25
C ALA A 74 -9.18 20.98 17.38
N ASP A 75 -10.11 20.06 17.07
CA ASP A 75 -10.92 19.32 18.04
C ASP A 75 -10.27 18.01 18.53
N MET A 76 -9.32 17.44 17.77
CA MET A 76 -8.61 16.21 18.13
C MET A 76 -7.21 16.20 17.53
N ASN A 77 -6.19 16.06 18.38
CA ASN A 77 -4.82 16.02 17.92
C ASN A 77 -4.47 14.69 17.24
N SER A 78 -3.44 14.70 16.40
CA SER A 78 -3.01 13.53 15.61
C SER A 78 -2.59 12.33 16.48
N LEU A 79 -2.26 12.52 17.75
CA LEU A 79 -1.93 11.41 18.66
C LEU A 79 -3.18 10.64 19.07
N GLN A 80 -4.25 11.36 19.46
CA GLN A 80 -5.54 10.75 19.85
C GLN A 80 -6.18 9.99 18.69
N LEU A 81 -6.11 10.53 17.47
CA LEU A 81 -6.64 9.84 16.29
C LEU A 81 -5.86 8.58 15.94
N ARG A 82 -4.54 8.57 16.16
CA ARG A 82 -3.72 7.38 15.93
C ARG A 82 -4.15 6.23 16.83
N GLU A 83 -4.45 6.51 18.11
CA GLU A 83 -4.92 5.49 19.05
C GLU A 83 -6.26 4.89 18.63
N VAL A 84 -7.23 5.72 18.24
CA VAL A 84 -8.54 5.26 17.74
C VAL A 84 -8.39 4.43 16.47
N CYS A 85 -7.58 4.86 15.51
CA CYS A 85 -7.34 4.09 14.29
C CYS A 85 -6.63 2.76 14.59
N ALA A 86 -5.64 2.74 15.50
CA ALA A 86 -4.94 1.52 15.88
C ALA A 86 -5.87 0.49 16.56
N GLU A 87 -6.86 0.95 17.33
CA GLU A 87 -7.87 0.09 17.95
C GLU A 87 -8.77 -0.60 16.92
N VAL A 88 -9.16 0.12 15.86
CA VAL A 88 -10.07 -0.40 14.82
C VAL A 88 -9.39 -1.39 13.87
N TYR A 89 -8.08 -1.28 13.65
CA TYR A 89 -7.33 -2.15 12.73
C TYR A 89 -6.71 -3.40 13.39
N LYS A 90 -7.10 -3.68 14.63
CA LYS A 90 -6.68 -4.88 15.38
C LYS A 90 -7.41 -6.13 14.92
#